data_AF-A0A920C6B6-F1
#
_entry.id   AF-A0A920C6B6-F1
#
_cell.length_a   1.000
_cell.length_b   1.000
_cell.length_c   1.000
_cell.angle_alpha   90.00
_cell.angle_beta   90.00
_cell.angle_gamma   90.00
#
_symmetry.space_group_name_H-M   'P 1'
#
loop_
_entity.id
_entity.type
_entity.pdbx_description
1 polymer ?
#
loop_
_entity_poly.entity_id
_entity_poly.type
_entity_poly.pdbx_seq_one_letter_code
_entity_poly.pdbx_strand_id
1 'polypeptide(L)' 'MEKSNGNFTVAGTNIDEVKRKNANSGLSYNEVKELLARTTGGHGTSIYSDTDPEKIRSK' A
#
# COMPACT_ATOMS: atom_id res chain seq x y z
N MET A 1 -39.39 14.03 5.88
CA MET A 1 -38.11 13.41 6.28
C MET A 1 -37.06 13.87 5.30
N GLU A 2 -36.14 14.74 5.73
CA GLU A 2 -35.03 15.20 4.90
C GLU A 2 -34.10 14.02 4.58
N LYS A 3 -33.81 13.81 3.30
CA LYS A 3 -32.72 12.93 2.88
C LYS A 3 -31.42 13.63 3.26
N SER A 4 -30.77 13.17 4.33
CA SER A 4 -29.34 13.43 4.48
C SER A 4 -28.63 12.70 3.34
N ASN A 5 -28.36 13.43 2.25
CA ASN A 5 -27.65 12.96 1.06
C ASN A 5 -26.16 12.71 1.37
N GLY A 6 -25.86 11.92 2.41
CA GLY A 6 -24.49 11.56 2.73
C GLY A 6 -23.90 10.69 1.61
N ASN A 7 -22.58 10.80 1.42
CA ASN A 7 -21.85 9.97 0.47
C ASN A 7 -21.76 8.53 1.01
N PHE A 8 -22.85 7.77 0.85
CA PHE A 8 -22.93 6.36 1.23
C PHE A 8 -22.92 5.45 0.00
N THR A 9 -22.28 4.30 0.11
CA THR A 9 -22.39 3.24 -0.91
C THR A 9 -23.76 2.55 -0.83
N VAL A 10 -24.11 1.73 -1.82
CA VAL A 10 -25.34 0.89 -1.81
C VAL A 10 -25.39 -0.04 -0.59
N ALA A 11 -24.22 -0.44 -0.08
CA ALA A 11 -24.08 -1.24 1.13
C ALA A 11 -24.17 -0.41 2.43
N GLY A 12 -24.41 0.90 2.36
CA GLY A 12 -24.50 1.79 3.52
C GLY A 12 -23.15 2.25 4.09
N THR A 13 -22.05 2.07 3.36
CA THR A 13 -20.71 2.49 3.83
C THR A 13 -20.53 4.00 3.67
N ASN A 14 -20.16 4.70 4.73
CA ASN A 14 -19.83 6.13 4.69
C ASN A 14 -18.46 6.37 4.01
N ILE A 15 -18.48 6.98 2.83
CA ILE A 15 -17.27 7.22 2.02
C ILE A 15 -16.34 8.24 2.70
N ASP A 16 -16.89 9.28 3.32
CA ASP A 16 -16.07 10.34 3.94
C ASP A 16 -15.35 9.81 5.18
N GLU A 17 -16.00 8.93 5.94
CA GLU A 17 -15.37 8.26 7.08
C GLU A 17 -14.25 7.31 6.63
N VAL A 18 -14.46 6.56 5.55
CA VAL A 18 -13.44 5.67 4.97
C VAL A 18 -12.23 6.46 4.51
N LYS A 19 -12.42 7.56 3.79
CA LYS A 19 -11.31 8.43 3.35
C LYS A 19 -10.52 8.97 4.55
N ARG A 20 -11.22 9.43 5.60
CA ARG A 20 -10.58 9.90 6.83
C ARG A 20 -9.76 8.78 7.49
N LYS A 21 -10.30 7.57 7.57
CA LYS A 21 -9.58 6.41 8.14
C LYS A 21 -8.36 6.05 7.29
N ASN A 22 -8.49 6.03 5.97
CA ASN A 22 -7.39 5.75 5.03
C ASN A 22 -6.25 6.78 5.18
N ALA A 23 -6.57 8.07 5.29
CA ALA A 23 -5.57 9.11 5.54
C ALA A 23 -4.84 8.95 6.88
N ASN A 24 -5.46 8.29 7.87
CA ASN A 24 -4.87 7.99 9.17
C ASN A 24 -4.32 6.55 9.27
N SER A 25 -4.26 5.80 8.17
CA SER A 25 -3.85 4.38 8.15
C SER A 25 -2.34 4.16 8.11
N GLY A 26 -1.56 5.23 8.00
CA GLY A 26 -0.12 5.16 7.76
C GLY A 26 0.22 5.00 6.28
N LEU A 27 1.43 4.51 6.02
CA LEU A 27 1.97 4.37 4.66
C LEU A 27 1.25 3.27 3.88
N SER A 28 0.99 3.53 2.61
CA SER A 28 0.56 2.51 1.67
C SER A 28 1.65 1.46 1.46
N TYR A 29 1.26 0.30 0.95
CA TYR A 29 2.19 -0.78 0.60
C TYR A 29 3.37 -0.29 -0.26
N ASN A 30 3.11 0.56 -1.26
CA ASN A 30 4.15 1.06 -2.16
C ASN A 30 5.10 2.02 -1.43
N GLU A 31 4.58 2.88 -0.56
CA GLU A 31 5.39 3.78 0.26
C GLU A 31 6.23 3.00 1.27
N VAL A 32 5.67 1.96 1.90
CA VAL A 32 6.43 1.05 2.77
C VAL A 32 7.51 0.33 1.97
N LYS A 33 7.20 -0.17 0.78
CA LYS A 33 8.17 -0.84 -0.09
C LYS A 33 9.32 0.09 -0.47
N GLU A 34 9.03 1.34 -0.83
CA GLU A 34 10.06 2.34 -1.12
C GLU A 34 10.88 2.67 0.14
N LEU A 35 10.23 2.92 1.28
CA LEU A 35 10.90 3.21 2.54
C LEU A 35 11.84 2.07 2.92
N LEU A 36 11.38 0.82 2.84
CA LEU A 36 12.21 -0.35 3.09
C LEU A 36 13.37 -0.40 2.10
N ALA A 37 13.14 -0.25 0.79
CA ALA A 37 14.22 -0.21 -0.20
C ALA A 37 15.28 0.87 0.10
N ARG A 38 14.87 2.03 0.62
CA ARG A 38 15.77 3.15 0.96
C ARG A 38 16.48 3.01 2.30
N THR A 39 15.87 2.36 3.30
CA THR A 39 16.36 2.36 4.69
C THR A 39 16.96 1.03 5.14
N THR A 40 16.43 -0.09 4.67
CA THR A 40 16.82 -1.44 5.12
C THR A 40 17.07 -2.42 3.97
N GLY A 41 16.66 -2.05 2.76
CA GLY A 41 16.57 -2.96 1.63
C GLY A 41 17.93 -3.38 1.13
N GLY A 42 18.24 -4.66 1.29
CA GLY A 42 19.15 -5.39 0.41
C GLY A 42 20.62 -4.98 0.38
N HIS A 43 21.07 -4.02 1.18
CA HIS A 43 22.46 -3.58 1.18
C HIS A 43 23.33 -4.71 1.74
N GLY A 44 24.10 -5.37 0.88
CA GLY A 44 24.96 -6.49 1.25
C GLY A 44 24.21 -7.82 1.48
N THR A 45 22.89 -7.90 1.26
CA THR A 45 22.15 -9.17 1.41
C THR A 45 22.06 -9.98 0.13
N SER A 46 22.67 -9.52 -0.97
CA SER A 46 22.77 -10.27 -2.22
C SER A 46 23.39 -11.65 -2.01
N ILE A 47 24.28 -11.78 -1.02
CA ILE A 47 24.91 -13.05 -0.62
C ILE A 47 23.94 -14.06 0.00
N TYR A 48 22.76 -13.62 0.48
CA TYR A 48 21.74 -14.48 1.07
C TYR A 48 20.60 -14.79 0.09
N SER A 49 20.68 -14.29 -1.15
CA SER A 49 19.65 -14.48 -2.17
C SER A 49 20.07 -15.53 -3.17
N ASP A 50 19.38 -16.67 -3.18
CA ASP A 50 19.53 -17.72 -4.21
C ASP A 50 18.88 -17.35 -5.56
N THR A 51 18.35 -16.13 -5.69
CA THR A 51 17.68 -15.66 -6.92
C THR A 51 18.71 -15.16 -7.94
N ASP A 52 18.71 -15.77 -9.14
CA ASP A 52 19.43 -15.29 -10.32
C ASP A 52 18.64 -14.14 -11.00
N PRO A 53 19.14 -12.88 -10.95
CA PRO A 53 18.42 -11.73 -11.50
C PRO A 53 18.25 -11.78 -13.02
N GLU A 54 19.20 -12.36 -13.75
CA GLU A 54 19.20 -12.38 -15.21
C GLU A 54 18.11 -13.33 -15.74
N LYS A 55 17.94 -14.47 -15.07
CA LYS A 55 16.85 -15.40 -15.37
C LYS A 55 15.47 -14.76 -15.15
N ILE A 56 15.29 -13.95 -14.12
CA ILE A 56 14.02 -13.28 -13.82
C ILE A 56 13.73 -12.15 -14.81
N ARG A 57 14.74 -11.37 -15.21
CA ARG A 57 14.57 -10.28 -16.19
C ARG A 57 14.22 -10.76 -17.59
N SER A 58 14.60 -11.99 -17.94
CA SER A 58 14.37 -12.59 -19.25
C SER A 58 12.96 -13.21 -19.44
N LYS A 59 12.10 -13.13 -18.43
CA LYS A 59 10.78 -13.78 -18.39
C LYS A 59 9.65 -12.77 -18.32
#